data_AF-A0A941CJY4-F1
#
_entry.id   AF-A0A941CJY4-F1
#
_cell.length_a   1.000
_cell.length_b   1.000
_cell.length_c   1.000
_cell.angle_alpha   90.00
_cell.angle_beta   90.00
_cell.angle_gamma   90.00
#
_symmetry.space_group_name_H-M   'P 1'
#
loop_
_entity.id
_entity.type
_entity.pdbx_description
1 polymer ?
#
loop_
_entity_poly.entity_id
_entity_poly.type
_entity_poly.pdbx_seq_one_letter_code
_entity_poly.pdbx_strand_id
1 'polypeptide(L)'
;MKKIILLSLVALFYCSCNKSTSTDKEPEKSQTELDYEIADMFLEFDAEKIGLISIIKDIPQEKANSVLRDYLAKTFRSTIQAMEDPSYVVKVIDTIANENDLPKKLTASIIFSYQYEMITRDEIIEDYQDEMLDYQNEVDQY
;
A
#
# COMPACT_ATOMS: atom_id res chain seq x y z
N MET A 1 65.56 21.79 9.58
CA MET A 1 64.78 22.12 8.36
C MET A 1 63.67 21.11 8.00
N LYS A 2 63.33 20.12 8.86
CA LYS A 2 62.22 19.17 8.60
C LYS A 2 60.87 19.56 9.24
N LYS A 3 60.88 20.48 10.21
CA LYS A 3 59.66 20.91 10.94
C LYS A 3 58.84 22.00 10.22
N ILE A 4 59.44 22.73 9.26
CA ILE A 4 58.75 23.75 8.47
C ILE A 4 57.93 23.09 7.34
N ILE A 5 58.39 21.95 6.81
CA ILE A 5 57.68 21.19 5.77
C ILE A 5 56.36 20.63 6.31
N LEU A 6 56.34 20.17 7.57
CA LEU A 6 55.15 19.63 8.22
C LEU A 6 54.06 20.69 8.42
N LEU A 7 54.44 21.96 8.63
CA LEU A 7 53.48 23.05 8.84
C LEU A 7 52.78 23.46 7.54
N SER A 8 53.45 23.34 6.38
CA SER A 8 52.84 23.63 5.08
C SER A 8 51.82 22.57 4.64
N LEU A 9 51.96 21.34 5.14
CA LEU A 9 51.09 20.22 4.78
C LEU A 9 49.73 20.28 5.52
N VAL A 10 49.69 20.90 6.70
CA VAL A 10 48.45 21.13 7.47
C VAL A 10 47.67 22.34 6.92
N ALA A 11 48.37 23.36 6.41
CA ALA A 11 47.71 24.54 5.83
C ALA A 11 46.94 24.23 4.53
N LEU A 12 47.35 23.19 3.78
CA LEU A 12 46.68 22.78 2.55
C LEU A 12 45.33 22.09 2.77
N PHE A 13 45.02 21.63 4.00
CA PHE A 13 43.70 21.05 4.32
C PHE A 13 42.59 22.08 4.56
N TYR A 14 42.95 23.35 4.82
CA TYR A 14 41.96 24.41 5.12
C TYR A 14 41.56 25.25 3.91
N CYS A 15 42.14 24.99 2.73
CA CYS A 15 41.79 25.66 1.47
C CYS A 15 41.06 24.72 0.49
N SER A 16 40.31 23.74 1.00
CA SER A 16 39.32 23.07 0.15
C SER A 16 38.17 24.05 -0.08
N CYS A 17 38.15 24.57 -1.31
CA CYS A 17 37.25 25.60 -1.78
C CYS A 17 35.79 25.30 -1.44
N ASN A 18 35.21 26.32 -0.82
CA ASN A 18 33.82 26.72 -0.86
C ASN A 18 33.37 26.87 -2.33
N LYS A 19 33.12 25.77 -3.04
CA LYS A 19 32.07 25.79 -4.05
C LYS A 19 30.79 25.66 -3.25
N SER A 20 29.99 26.73 -3.24
CA SER A 20 28.56 26.60 -3.07
C SER A 20 28.10 25.55 -4.08
N THR A 21 28.09 24.29 -3.66
CA THR A 21 27.14 23.31 -4.15
C THR A 21 25.82 24.02 -3.93
N SER A 22 25.22 24.49 -5.02
CA SER A 22 23.78 24.44 -5.15
C SER A 22 23.39 23.14 -4.48
N THR A 23 22.83 23.25 -3.29
CA THR A 23 22.03 22.18 -2.74
C THR A 23 20.97 22.03 -3.81
N ASP A 24 21.18 21.10 -4.73
CA ASP A 24 20.10 20.41 -5.40
C ASP A 24 19.32 19.81 -4.25
N LYS A 25 18.47 20.64 -3.64
CA LYS A 25 17.43 20.16 -2.75
C LYS A 25 16.65 19.28 -3.69
N GLU A 26 16.80 17.96 -3.51
CA GLU A 26 15.84 17.01 -4.02
C GLU A 26 14.46 17.64 -3.82
N PRO A 27 13.63 17.73 -4.87
CA PRO A 27 12.32 18.34 -4.72
C PRO A 27 11.64 17.65 -3.54
N GLU A 28 11.30 18.44 -2.52
CA GLU A 28 10.66 17.95 -1.31
C GLU A 28 9.35 17.30 -1.75
N LYS A 29 9.28 15.96 -1.64
CA LYS A 29 8.12 15.19 -2.07
C LYS A 29 6.87 15.78 -1.44
N SER A 30 5.81 15.89 -2.23
CA SER A 30 4.53 16.34 -1.68
C SER A 30 4.05 15.34 -0.62
N GLN A 31 3.24 15.82 0.32
CA GLN A 31 2.68 14.96 1.37
C GLN A 31 1.91 13.78 0.74
N THR A 32 1.17 14.02 -0.34
CA THR A 32 0.46 12.98 -1.09
C THR A 32 1.41 11.94 -1.67
N GLU A 33 2.53 12.34 -2.27
CA GLU A 33 3.53 11.39 -2.79
C GLU A 33 4.12 10.52 -1.68
N LEU A 34 4.40 11.11 -0.51
CA LEU A 34 4.88 10.35 0.64
C LEU A 34 3.84 9.34 1.15
N ASP A 35 2.56 9.72 1.20
CA ASP A 35 1.50 8.81 1.65
C ASP A 35 1.32 7.63 0.68
N TYR A 36 1.48 7.86 -0.62
CA TYR A 36 1.47 6.79 -1.63
C TYR A 36 2.72 5.89 -1.57
N GLU A 37 3.91 6.45 -1.35
CA GLU A 37 5.13 5.66 -1.19
C GLU A 37 5.10 4.77 0.05
N ILE A 38 4.54 5.27 1.15
CA ILE A 38 4.31 4.48 2.36
C ILE A 38 3.29 3.37 2.08
N ALA A 39 2.19 3.67 1.37
CA ALA A 39 1.21 2.66 0.98
C ALA A 39 1.87 1.55 0.14
N ASP A 40 2.69 1.93 -0.85
CA ASP A 40 3.41 0.97 -1.71
C ASP A 40 4.30 0.03 -0.88
N MET A 41 5.02 0.56 0.11
CA MET A 41 5.85 -0.25 1.02
C MET A 41 5.04 -1.30 1.80
N PHE A 42 3.86 -0.94 2.32
CA PHE A 42 2.99 -1.90 3.01
C PHE A 42 2.45 -2.97 2.07
N LEU A 43 2.05 -2.59 0.85
CA LEU A 43 1.49 -3.52 -0.12
C LEU A 43 2.54 -4.50 -0.68
N GLU A 44 3.80 -4.07 -0.82
CA GLU A 44 4.90 -4.97 -1.18
C GLU A 44 5.11 -6.07 -0.12
N PHE A 45 5.01 -5.72 1.17
CA PHE A 45 5.10 -6.69 2.26
C PHE A 45 3.93 -7.68 2.25
N ASP A 46 2.73 -7.20 1.89
CA ASP A 46 1.49 -7.98 1.88
C ASP A 46 1.14 -8.55 0.49
N ALA A 47 2.09 -8.68 -0.43
CA ALA A 47 1.83 -9.06 -1.82
C ALA A 47 1.07 -10.40 -1.95
N GLU A 48 1.39 -11.39 -1.11
CA GLU A 48 0.69 -12.68 -1.06
C GLU A 48 -0.78 -12.50 -0.66
N LYS A 49 -1.03 -11.74 0.41
CA LYS A 49 -2.38 -11.44 0.91
C LYS A 49 -3.23 -10.72 -0.14
N ILE A 50 -2.64 -9.77 -0.87
CA ILE A 50 -3.31 -9.07 -1.97
C ILE A 50 -3.63 -10.04 -3.12
N GLY A 51 -2.70 -10.95 -3.44
CA GLY A 51 -2.92 -12.02 -4.41
C GLY A 51 -4.13 -12.88 -4.05
N LEU A 52 -4.20 -13.36 -2.80
CA LEU A 52 -5.34 -14.14 -2.31
C LEU A 52 -6.66 -13.37 -2.37
N ILE A 53 -6.67 -12.10 -1.94
CA ILE A 53 -7.86 -11.25 -2.04
C ILE A 53 -8.31 -11.10 -3.50
N SER A 54 -7.37 -10.95 -4.44
CA SER A 54 -7.72 -10.80 -5.86
C SER A 54 -8.39 -12.05 -6.44
N ILE A 55 -7.95 -13.24 -6.04
CA ILE A 55 -8.57 -14.53 -6.41
C ILE A 55 -9.96 -14.64 -5.80
N ILE A 56 -10.08 -14.42 -4.49
CA ILE A 56 -11.35 -14.55 -3.75
C ILE A 56 -12.41 -13.60 -4.30
N LYS A 57 -12.02 -12.37 -4.68
CA LYS A 57 -12.95 -11.35 -5.15
C LYS A 57 -13.17 -11.35 -6.67
N ASP A 58 -12.55 -12.28 -7.39
CA ASP A 58 -12.56 -12.36 -8.85
C ASP A 58 -12.22 -11.02 -9.54
N ILE A 59 -11.06 -10.46 -9.20
CA ILE A 59 -10.55 -9.21 -9.80
C ILE A 59 -9.07 -9.33 -10.18
N PRO A 60 -8.60 -8.55 -11.18
CA PRO A 60 -7.17 -8.45 -11.45
C PRO A 60 -6.39 -7.99 -10.21
N GLN A 61 -5.22 -8.60 -9.97
CA GLN A 61 -4.39 -8.28 -8.80
C GLN A 61 -3.96 -6.81 -8.79
N GLU A 62 -3.67 -6.23 -9.96
CA GLU A 62 -3.34 -4.82 -10.10
C GLU A 62 -4.48 -3.92 -9.64
N LYS A 63 -5.72 -4.37 -9.83
CA LYS A 63 -6.92 -3.66 -9.42
C LYS A 63 -7.12 -3.73 -7.91
N ALA A 64 -6.92 -4.91 -7.31
CA ALA A 64 -6.91 -5.07 -5.86
C ALA A 64 -5.83 -4.18 -5.21
N ASN A 65 -4.63 -4.19 -5.79
CA ASN A 65 -3.51 -3.37 -5.33
C ASN A 65 -3.84 -1.87 -5.42
N SER A 66 -4.36 -1.38 -6.56
CA SER A 66 -4.77 0.01 -6.75
C SER A 66 -5.79 0.48 -5.70
N VAL A 67 -6.82 -0.32 -5.42
CA VAL A 67 -7.82 -0.02 -4.39
C VAL A 67 -7.20 0.10 -3.00
N LEU A 68 -6.34 -0.85 -2.63
CA LEU A 68 -5.71 -0.88 -1.31
C LEU A 68 -4.68 0.26 -1.17
N ARG A 69 -3.98 0.59 -2.25
CA ARG A 69 -3.02 1.70 -2.32
C ARG A 69 -3.72 3.02 -2.04
N ASP A 70 -4.83 3.29 -2.72
CA ASP A 70 -5.63 4.50 -2.49
C ASP A 70 -6.20 4.54 -1.08
N TYR A 71 -6.66 3.41 -0.55
CA TYR A 71 -7.18 3.32 0.81
C TYR A 71 -6.12 3.65 1.84
N LEU A 72 -4.95 3.01 1.77
CA LEU A 72 -3.84 3.25 2.69
C LEU A 72 -3.37 4.69 2.61
N ALA A 73 -3.14 5.23 1.40
CA ALA A 73 -2.70 6.61 1.23
C ALA A 73 -3.71 7.63 1.81
N LYS A 74 -5.01 7.39 1.62
CA LYS A 74 -6.06 8.30 2.11
C LYS A 74 -6.31 8.16 3.62
N THR A 75 -6.03 6.99 4.21
CA THR A 75 -6.35 6.70 5.62
C THR A 75 -5.15 6.66 6.58
N PHE A 76 -3.92 6.63 6.07
CA PHE A 76 -2.71 6.44 6.88
C PHE A 76 -2.59 7.42 8.06
N ARG A 77 -3.09 8.65 7.90
CA ARG A 77 -3.03 9.72 8.92
C ARG A 77 -4.41 10.19 9.38
N SER A 78 -5.47 9.48 9.01
CA SER A 78 -6.85 9.98 9.13
C SER A 78 -7.53 9.65 10.45
N THR A 79 -6.80 9.21 11.48
CA THR A 79 -7.37 8.85 12.79
C THR A 79 -8.22 9.99 13.37
N ILE A 80 -7.78 11.24 13.21
CA ILE A 80 -8.52 12.42 13.67
C ILE A 80 -9.80 12.62 12.84
N GLN A 81 -9.72 12.51 11.52
CA GLN A 81 -10.86 12.70 10.62
C GLN A 81 -11.94 11.64 10.84
N ALA A 82 -11.54 10.39 11.12
CA ALA A 82 -12.46 9.31 11.46
C ALA A 82 -13.16 9.52 12.83
N MET A 83 -12.53 10.25 13.76
CA MET A 83 -13.15 10.62 15.04
C MET A 83 -14.12 11.79 14.91
N GLU A 84 -13.83 12.75 14.03
CA GLU A 84 -14.66 13.93 13.81
C GLU A 84 -15.87 13.65 12.90
N ASP A 85 -15.72 12.74 11.94
CA ASP A 85 -16.77 12.36 10.99
C ASP A 85 -16.97 10.84 10.97
N PRO A 86 -18.05 10.32 11.59
CA PRO A 86 -18.39 8.90 11.57
C PRO A 86 -18.61 8.33 10.15
N SER A 87 -18.88 9.19 9.16
CA SER A 87 -19.07 8.81 7.76
C SER A 87 -17.79 8.86 6.92
N TYR A 88 -16.66 9.24 7.52
CA TYR A 88 -15.39 9.44 6.83
C TYR A 88 -14.98 8.22 5.99
N VAL A 89 -14.97 7.03 6.60
CA VAL A 89 -14.56 5.78 5.91
C VAL A 89 -15.48 5.47 4.73
N VAL A 90 -16.79 5.73 4.87
CA VAL A 90 -17.75 5.54 3.77
C VAL A 90 -17.44 6.47 2.60
N LYS A 91 -17.10 7.74 2.87
CA LYS A 91 -16.71 8.70 1.83
C LYS A 91 -15.42 8.32 1.13
N VAL A 92 -14.44 7.79 1.89
CA VAL A 92 -13.19 7.27 1.32
C VAL A 92 -13.48 6.10 0.38
N ILE A 93 -14.28 5.12 0.82
CA ILE A 93 -14.68 3.98 -0.02
C ILE A 93 -15.40 4.45 -1.29
N ASP A 94 -16.35 5.38 -1.15
CA ASP A 94 -17.08 5.96 -2.29
C ASP A 94 -16.14 6.62 -3.30
N THR A 95 -15.14 7.36 -2.82
CA THR A 95 -14.15 8.04 -3.66
C THR A 95 -13.31 7.02 -4.41
N ILE A 96 -12.77 6.01 -3.70
CA ILE A 96 -11.92 4.97 -4.28
C ILE A 96 -12.69 4.13 -5.31
N ALA A 97 -13.95 3.80 -5.00
CA ALA A 97 -14.82 3.05 -5.91
C ALA A 97 -15.00 3.80 -7.23
N ASN A 98 -15.22 5.12 -7.18
CA ASN A 98 -15.34 5.95 -8.37
C ASN A 98 -14.02 6.09 -9.12
N GLU A 99 -12.90 6.34 -8.42
CA GLU A 99 -11.55 6.48 -9.01
C GLU A 99 -11.10 5.19 -9.70
N ASN A 100 -11.52 4.04 -9.17
CA ASN A 100 -11.17 2.73 -9.69
C ASN A 100 -12.25 2.12 -10.60
N ASP A 101 -13.36 2.79 -10.90
CA ASP A 101 -14.46 2.22 -11.70
C ASP A 101 -14.91 0.84 -11.19
N LEU A 102 -15.11 0.73 -9.88
CA LEU A 102 -15.56 -0.49 -9.21
C LEU A 102 -16.86 -0.26 -8.44
N PRO A 103 -17.72 -1.29 -8.30
CA PRO A 103 -18.86 -1.21 -7.41
C PRO A 103 -18.42 -0.96 -5.96
N LYS A 104 -19.08 -0.01 -5.28
CA LYS A 104 -18.81 0.33 -3.87
C LYS A 104 -18.76 -0.89 -2.94
N LYS A 105 -19.67 -1.87 -3.15
CA LYS A 105 -19.70 -3.12 -2.38
C LYS A 105 -18.41 -3.92 -2.54
N LEU A 106 -17.90 -4.02 -3.76
CA LEU A 106 -16.66 -4.75 -4.07
C LEU A 106 -15.46 -4.01 -3.48
N THR A 107 -15.36 -2.70 -3.67
CA THR A 107 -14.32 -1.86 -3.06
C THR A 107 -14.29 -2.00 -1.53
N ALA A 108 -15.46 -1.90 -0.89
CA ALA A 108 -15.58 -2.10 0.55
C ALA A 108 -15.14 -3.51 0.96
N SER A 109 -15.52 -4.54 0.19
CA SER A 109 -15.16 -5.92 0.49
C SER A 109 -13.65 -6.18 0.38
N ILE A 110 -12.96 -5.60 -0.60
CA ILE A 110 -11.49 -5.70 -0.74
C ILE A 110 -10.81 -5.09 0.50
N ILE A 111 -11.19 -3.86 0.85
CA ILE A 111 -10.63 -3.12 1.99
C ILE A 111 -10.91 -3.87 3.30
N PHE A 112 -12.13 -4.38 3.46
CA PHE A 112 -12.53 -5.12 4.65
C PHE A 112 -11.75 -6.42 4.82
N SER A 113 -11.64 -7.24 3.77
CA SER A 113 -10.85 -8.48 3.81
C SER A 113 -9.37 -8.20 4.10
N TYR A 114 -8.82 -7.11 3.57
CA TYR A 114 -7.44 -6.71 3.87
C TYR A 114 -7.25 -6.26 5.32
N GLN A 115 -8.10 -5.36 5.84
CA GLN A 115 -7.93 -4.79 7.18
C GLN A 115 -8.21 -5.77 8.32
N TYR A 116 -9.20 -6.64 8.14
CA TYR A 116 -9.70 -7.48 9.23
C TYR A 116 -9.32 -8.95 9.08
N GLU A 117 -8.59 -9.31 8.01
CA GLU A 117 -8.17 -10.70 7.72
C GLU A 117 -9.35 -11.68 7.71
N MET A 118 -10.54 -11.18 7.35
CA MET A 118 -11.76 -11.98 7.35
C MET A 118 -12.13 -12.37 5.93
N ILE A 119 -12.22 -13.68 5.71
CA ILE A 119 -13.02 -14.28 4.65
C ILE A 119 -14.47 -14.18 5.13
N THR A 120 -15.35 -13.62 4.29
CA THR A 120 -16.73 -13.37 4.70
C THR A 120 -17.52 -14.67 4.70
N ARG A 121 -18.57 -14.75 5.53
CA ARG A 121 -19.38 -15.98 5.68
C ARG A 121 -19.99 -16.48 4.36
N ASP A 122 -20.27 -15.59 3.42
CA ASP A 122 -20.82 -15.93 2.12
C ASP A 122 -19.79 -16.72 1.28
N GLU A 123 -18.50 -16.43 1.41
CA GLU A 123 -17.40 -17.15 0.74
C GLU A 123 -17.17 -18.53 1.36
N ILE A 124 -17.31 -18.66 2.69
CA ILE A 124 -17.29 -19.97 3.36
C ILE A 124 -18.41 -20.87 2.83
N ILE A 125 -19.57 -20.31 2.49
CA ILE A 125 -20.70 -21.07 1.99
C ILE A 125 -20.48 -21.49 0.53
N GLU A 126 -19.87 -20.66 -0.32
CA GLU A 126 -19.48 -21.03 -1.68
C GLU A 126 -18.40 -22.12 -1.68
N ASP A 127 -17.34 -21.99 -0.87
CA ASP A 127 -16.31 -23.03 -0.75
C ASP A 127 -16.90 -24.39 -0.33
N TYR A 128 -17.86 -24.38 0.60
CA TYR A 128 -18.58 -25.59 1.02
C TYR A 128 -19.43 -26.21 -0.09
N GLN A 129 -19.98 -25.39 -1.00
CA GLN A 129 -20.79 -25.88 -2.11
C GLN A 129 -19.93 -26.53 -3.20
N ASP A 130 -18.77 -25.93 -3.47
CA ASP A 130 -17.80 -26.46 -4.44
C ASP A 130 -17.18 -27.78 -3.95
N GLU A 131 -16.81 -27.87 -2.66
CA GLU A 131 -16.31 -29.12 -2.06
C GLU A 131 -17.34 -30.26 -2.16
N MET A 132 -18.62 -29.96 -1.91
CA MET A 132 -19.70 -30.94 -1.99
C MET A 132 -19.98 -31.41 -3.43
N LEU A 133 -19.83 -30.52 -4.42
CA LEU A 133 -19.96 -30.86 -5.84
C LEU A 133 -18.85 -31.80 -6.31
N ASP A 134 -17.61 -31.56 -5.91
CA ASP A 134 -16.48 -32.42 -6.25
C ASP A 134 -16.61 -33.82 -5.65
N TYR A 135 -17.03 -33.92 -4.38
CA TYR A 135 -17.34 -35.21 -3.75
C TYR A 135 -18.43 -35.98 -4.50
N GLN A 136 -19.47 -35.28 -4.95
CA GLN A 136 -20.59 -35.93 -5.65
C GLN A 136 -20.17 -36.44 -7.03
N ASN A 137 -19.34 -35.67 -7.74
CA ASN A 137 -18.76 -36.08 -9.02
C ASN A 137 -17.80 -37.27 -8.89
N GLU A 138 -17.07 -37.39 -7.78
CA GLU A 138 -16.22 -38.57 -7.53
C GLU A 138 -17.04 -39.82 -7.21
N VAL A 139 -18.14 -39.69 -6.45
CA VAL A 139 -19.02 -40.81 -6.11
C VAL A 139 -19.76 -41.34 -7.34
N ASP A 140 -20.17 -40.46 -8.25
CA ASP A 140 -20.89 -40.83 -9.48
C ASP A 140 -19.99 -41.52 -10.54
N GLN A 141 -18.67 -41.56 -10.33
CA GLN A 141 -17.72 -42.27 -11.20
C GLN A 141 -17.44 -43.74 -10.78
N TYR A 142 -18.05 -44.21 -9.69
CA TYR A 142 -17.95 -45.60 -9.20
C TYR A 142 -19.30 -46.34 -9.27
#